data_AF-A0A971D2P4-F1
#
_entry.id   AF-A0A971D2P4-F1
#
_cell.length_a   1.000
_cell.length_b   1.000
_cell.length_c   1.000
_cell.angle_alpha   90.00
_cell.angle_beta   90.00
_cell.angle_gamma   90.00
#
_symmetry.space_group_name_H-M   'P 1'
#
loop_
_entity.id
_entity.type
_entity.pdbx_description
1 polymer ?
#
loop_
_entity_poly.entity_id
_entity_poly.type
_entity_poly.pdbx_seq_one_letter_code
_entity_poly.pdbx_strand_id
1 'polypeptide(L)'
;HSLAEVGAKTGMHVVCCTPQDYRPDAAIIARAQKDAEKTGATIELTDDVRAAVQGADVIYTDTFTSMGQEAEHDVRLAALRDYQVNMDLVRLAGPQVKVMHCLPAHWGEEITEEVLYSPHSVVFDQAENRLHAQKAIMVAVIA
;
A
#
# COMPACT_ATOMS: atom_id res chain seq x y z
N HIS A 1 -6.99 1.00 -4.38
CA HIS A 1 -7.68 2.26 -4.74
C HIS A 1 -7.58 3.36 -3.68
N SER A 2 -8.05 3.12 -2.45
CA SER A 2 -8.19 4.18 -1.43
C SER A 2 -6.90 4.94 -1.12
N LEU A 3 -5.73 4.28 -1.16
CA LEU A 3 -4.43 4.94 -1.00
C LEU A 3 -4.18 6.03 -2.05
N ALA A 4 -4.53 5.79 -3.32
CA ALA A 4 -4.38 6.78 -4.37
C ALA A 4 -5.31 7.98 -4.16
N GLU A 5 -6.56 7.73 -3.73
CA GLU A 5 -7.53 8.81 -3.46
C GLU A 5 -7.14 9.64 -2.24
N VAL A 6 -6.67 9.00 -1.17
CA VAL A 6 -6.20 9.70 0.03
C VAL A 6 -4.95 10.51 -0.31
N GLY A 7 -3.95 9.90 -0.97
CA GLY A 7 -2.72 10.60 -1.33
C GLY A 7 -2.97 11.82 -2.21
N ALA A 8 -3.90 11.71 -3.18
CA ALA A 8 -4.34 12.83 -3.99
C ALA A 8 -4.93 13.98 -3.15
N LYS A 9 -5.66 13.67 -2.08
CA LYS A 9 -6.31 14.66 -1.21
C LYS A 9 -5.38 15.26 -0.16
N THR A 10 -4.27 14.59 0.15
CA THR A 10 -3.32 15.00 1.19
C THR A 10 -2.00 15.54 0.65
N GLY A 11 -1.81 15.58 -0.67
CA GLY A 11 -0.58 16.10 -1.28
C GLY A 11 0.57 15.09 -1.34
N MET A 12 0.28 13.78 -1.23
CA MET A 12 1.30 12.73 -1.24
C MET A 12 1.67 12.31 -2.66
N HIS A 13 2.92 11.91 -2.86
CA HIS A 13 3.34 11.12 -4.02
C HIS A 13 2.99 9.65 -3.77
N VAL A 14 2.08 9.09 -4.57
CA VAL A 14 1.65 7.70 -4.47
C VAL A 14 2.02 6.96 -5.75
N VAL A 15 2.83 5.92 -5.61
CA VAL A 15 3.16 4.99 -6.69
C VAL A 15 2.39 3.69 -6.46
N CYS A 16 1.45 3.38 -7.34
CA CYS A 16 0.77 2.07 -7.33
C CYS A 16 1.59 1.10 -8.20
N CYS A 17 2.33 0.20 -7.55
CA CYS A 17 3.13 -0.81 -8.21
C CYS A 17 2.35 -2.13 -8.31
N THR A 18 1.92 -2.50 -9.52
CA THR A 18 1.14 -3.72 -9.79
C THR A 18 1.42 -4.25 -11.19
N PRO A 19 1.35 -5.57 -11.44
CA PRO A 19 1.35 -6.09 -12.80
C PRO A 19 0.16 -5.53 -13.60
N GLN A 20 0.28 -5.53 -14.93
CA GLN A 20 -0.73 -4.93 -15.82
C GLN A 20 -2.16 -5.45 -15.56
N ASP A 21 -2.31 -6.75 -15.34
CA ASP A 21 -3.61 -7.41 -15.13
C ASP A 21 -4.24 -7.11 -13.76
N TYR A 22 -3.47 -6.55 -12.82
CA TYR A 22 -3.91 -6.19 -11.47
C TYR A 22 -3.97 -4.69 -11.25
N ARG A 23 -3.88 -3.90 -12.33
CA ARG A 23 -3.93 -2.44 -12.22
C ARG A 23 -5.25 -1.98 -11.58
N PRO A 24 -5.21 -0.91 -10.77
CA PRO A 24 -6.43 -0.31 -10.25
C PRO A 24 -7.32 0.19 -11.40
N ASP A 25 -8.64 0.08 -11.23
CA ASP A 25 -9.65 0.73 -12.07
C ASP A 25 -9.22 2.14 -12.56
N ALA A 26 -9.18 2.29 -13.89
CA ALA A 26 -8.66 3.48 -14.54
C ALA A 26 -9.51 4.73 -14.28
N ALA A 27 -10.83 4.60 -14.09
CA ALA A 27 -11.69 5.73 -13.79
C ALA A 27 -11.43 6.27 -12.36
N ILE A 28 -11.11 5.38 -11.42
CA ILE A 28 -10.69 5.77 -10.06
C ILE A 28 -9.33 6.49 -10.09
N ILE A 29 -8.35 5.95 -10.83
CA ILE A 29 -7.03 6.59 -10.96
C ILE A 29 -7.14 7.96 -11.63
N ALA A 30 -7.92 8.08 -12.71
CA ALA A 30 -8.13 9.36 -13.39
C ALA A 30 -8.76 10.41 -12.46
N ARG A 31 -9.71 10.00 -11.60
CA ARG A 31 -10.28 10.89 -10.58
C ARG A 31 -9.25 11.30 -9.54
N ALA A 32 -8.43 10.36 -9.06
CA ALA A 32 -7.37 10.66 -8.09
C ALA A 32 -6.33 11.62 -8.69
N GLN A 33 -5.89 11.41 -9.92
CA GLN A 33 -4.96 12.30 -10.63
C GLN A 33 -5.53 13.72 -10.79
N LYS A 34 -6.82 13.83 -11.13
CA LYS A 34 -7.50 15.14 -11.21
C LYS A 34 -7.58 15.85 -9.84
N ASP A 35 -7.81 15.10 -8.76
CA ASP A 35 -7.81 15.69 -7.42
C ASP A 35 -6.41 16.12 -6.98
N ALA A 36 -5.37 15.38 -7.42
CA ALA A 36 -3.98 15.67 -7.11
C ALA A 36 -3.50 17.03 -7.66
N GLU A 37 -4.08 17.51 -8.77
CA GLU A 37 -3.83 18.86 -9.31
C GLU A 37 -4.07 19.98 -8.29
N LYS A 38 -4.98 19.76 -7.33
CA LYS A 38 -5.35 20.77 -6.32
C LYS A 38 -4.38 20.81 -5.13
N THR A 39 -3.64 19.73 -4.91
CA THR A 39 -2.81 19.53 -3.70
C THR A 39 -1.32 19.48 -4.02
N GLY A 40 -0.96 19.32 -5.30
CA GLY A 40 0.41 19.07 -5.73
C GLY A 40 0.86 17.62 -5.55
N ALA A 41 -0.07 16.71 -5.22
CA ALA A 41 0.18 15.27 -5.20
C ALA A 41 0.52 14.73 -6.60
N THR A 42 1.09 13.54 -6.64
CA THR A 42 1.34 12.78 -7.86
C THR A 42 0.85 11.35 -7.68
N ILE A 43 0.10 10.83 -8.66
CA ILE A 43 -0.42 9.46 -8.65
C ILE A 43 0.11 8.73 -9.89
N GLU A 44 0.99 7.77 -9.66
CA GLU A 44 1.73 7.05 -10.69
C GLU A 44 1.39 5.56 -10.67
N LEU A 45 1.44 4.93 -11.85
CA LEU A 45 1.28 3.50 -12.03
C LEU A 45 2.56 2.94 -12.64
N THR A 46 3.08 1.85 -12.10
CA THR A 46 4.25 1.15 -12.62
C THR A 46 4.16 -0.34 -12.33
N ASP A 47 4.93 -1.14 -13.05
CA ASP A 47 5.17 -2.57 -12.78
C ASP A 47 6.64 -2.85 -12.41
N ASP A 48 7.49 -1.82 -12.37
CA ASP A 48 8.86 -1.91 -11.88
C ASP A 48 8.90 -1.73 -10.36
N VAL A 49 8.98 -2.84 -9.65
CA VAL A 49 9.02 -2.90 -8.18
C VAL A 49 10.22 -2.14 -7.61
N ARG A 50 11.38 -2.19 -8.26
CA ARG A 50 12.59 -1.53 -7.77
C ARG A 50 12.49 -0.02 -7.92
N ALA A 51 12.01 0.45 -9.07
CA ALA A 51 11.77 1.87 -9.29
C ALA A 51 10.70 2.42 -8.34
N ALA A 52 9.65 1.64 -8.05
CA ALA A 52 8.56 2.05 -7.17
C ALA A 52 9.00 2.29 -5.72
N VAL A 53 9.95 1.51 -5.20
CA VAL A 53 10.40 1.63 -3.80
C VAL A 53 11.59 2.57 -3.62
N GLN A 54 12.31 2.93 -4.69
CA GLN A 54 13.53 3.70 -4.58
C GLN A 54 13.28 5.07 -3.94
N GLY A 55 13.86 5.29 -2.75
CA GLY A 55 13.70 6.53 -1.99
C GLY A 55 12.33 6.72 -1.33
N ALA A 56 11.46 5.69 -1.30
CA ALA A 56 10.14 5.80 -0.68
C ALA A 56 10.23 6.01 0.84
N ASP A 57 9.44 6.93 1.37
CA ASP A 57 9.31 7.11 2.83
C ASP A 57 8.44 6.02 3.47
N VAL A 58 7.49 5.47 2.71
CA VAL A 58 6.58 4.41 3.15
C VAL A 58 6.40 3.36 2.05
N ILE A 59 6.56 2.09 2.41
CA ILE A 59 6.12 0.94 1.61
C ILE A 59 4.85 0.39 2.23
N TYR A 60 3.80 0.26 1.44
CA TYR A 60 2.53 -0.32 1.87
C TYR A 60 2.20 -1.53 0.99
N THR A 61 1.91 -2.67 1.61
CA THR A 61 1.37 -3.85 0.90
C THR A 61 0.12 -4.39 1.61
N ASP A 62 -0.58 -5.27 0.94
CA ASP A 62 -1.79 -5.94 1.42
C ASP A 62 -1.82 -7.38 0.90
N THR A 63 -2.69 -8.21 1.49
CA THR A 63 -2.86 -9.60 1.10
C THR A 63 -3.07 -9.72 -0.40
N PHE A 64 -2.32 -10.62 -1.04
CA PHE A 64 -2.47 -10.83 -2.47
C PHE A 64 -3.84 -11.38 -2.84
N THR A 65 -4.45 -12.19 -1.99
CA THR A 65 -5.77 -12.77 -2.19
C THR A 65 -6.75 -12.14 -1.21
N SER A 66 -7.73 -11.40 -1.74
CA SER A 66 -8.78 -10.79 -0.92
C SER A 66 -9.79 -11.84 -0.45
N MET A 67 -10.52 -11.53 0.63
CA MET A 67 -11.63 -12.38 1.09
C MET A 67 -12.63 -12.63 -0.06
N GLY A 68 -12.98 -13.89 -0.29
CA GLY A 68 -13.89 -14.31 -1.37
C GLY A 68 -13.21 -14.65 -2.70
N GLN A 69 -11.87 -14.62 -2.77
CA GLN A 69 -11.07 -14.97 -3.96
C GLN A 69 -10.17 -16.20 -3.73
N GLU A 70 -10.52 -17.06 -2.77
CA GLU A 70 -9.66 -18.16 -2.31
C GLU A 70 -9.33 -19.17 -3.42
N ALA A 71 -10.21 -19.33 -4.40
CA ALA A 71 -9.99 -20.19 -5.57
C ALA A 71 -8.90 -19.67 -6.52
N GLU A 72 -8.60 -18.37 -6.47
CA GLU A 72 -7.59 -17.71 -7.32
C GLU A 72 -6.22 -17.60 -6.61
N HIS A 73 -6.13 -18.05 -5.36
CA HIS A 73 -4.97 -17.88 -4.49
C HIS A 73 -3.64 -18.20 -5.20
N ASP A 74 -3.49 -19.41 -5.72
CA ASP A 74 -2.22 -19.87 -6.29
C ASP A 74 -1.84 -19.10 -7.57
N VAL A 75 -2.84 -18.69 -8.36
CA VAL A 75 -2.64 -17.90 -9.58
C VAL A 75 -2.14 -16.50 -9.22
N ARG A 76 -2.75 -15.88 -8.21
CA ARG A 76 -2.37 -14.56 -7.73
C ARG A 76 -1.01 -14.57 -7.05
N LEU A 77 -0.74 -15.58 -6.22
CA LEU A 77 0.56 -15.76 -5.57
C LEU A 77 1.67 -15.93 -6.60
N ALA A 78 1.44 -16.68 -7.68
CA ALA A 78 2.39 -16.81 -8.78
C ALA A 78 2.62 -15.48 -9.51
N ALA A 79 1.55 -14.73 -9.81
CA ALA A 79 1.62 -13.47 -10.56
C ALA A 79 2.22 -12.30 -9.74
N LEU A 80 2.05 -12.32 -8.43
CA LEU A 80 2.47 -11.24 -7.52
C LEU A 80 3.74 -11.59 -6.74
N ARG A 81 4.35 -12.77 -6.96
CA ARG A 81 5.56 -13.22 -6.25
C ARG A 81 6.67 -12.16 -6.23
N ASP A 82 6.90 -11.51 -7.37
CA ASP A 82 7.97 -10.51 -7.52
C ASP A 82 7.66 -9.18 -6.80
N TYR A 83 6.44 -9.01 -6.27
CA TYR A 83 5.97 -7.83 -5.54
C TYR A 83 6.02 -8.04 -4.02
N GLN A 84 6.52 -9.18 -3.53
CA GLN A 84 6.68 -9.43 -2.09
C GLN A 84 7.56 -8.35 -1.45
N VAL A 85 7.06 -7.74 -0.37
CA VAL A 85 7.84 -6.82 0.44
C VAL A 85 8.84 -7.60 1.30
N ASN A 86 10.10 -7.53 0.88
CA ASN A 86 11.24 -8.17 1.54
C ASN A 86 12.32 -7.12 1.90
N MET A 87 13.33 -7.54 2.66
CA MET A 87 14.37 -6.63 3.12
C MET A 87 15.22 -6.01 2.00
N ASP A 88 15.29 -6.63 0.81
CA ASP A 88 15.99 -6.03 -0.32
C ASP A 88 15.26 -4.78 -0.83
N LEU A 89 13.92 -4.83 -0.90
CA LEU A 89 13.11 -3.66 -1.24
C LEU A 89 13.17 -2.58 -0.15
N VAL A 90 13.13 -2.97 1.12
CA VAL A 90 13.28 -2.04 2.25
C VAL A 90 14.64 -1.32 2.20
N ARG A 91 15.72 -2.04 1.89
CA ARG A 91 17.06 -1.44 1.72
C ARG A 91 17.15 -0.48 0.54
N LEU A 92 16.43 -0.75 -0.56
CA LEU A 92 16.37 0.15 -1.72
C LEU A 92 15.63 1.46 -1.41
N ALA A 93 14.63 1.42 -0.53
CA ALA A 93 13.91 2.63 -0.10
C ALA A 93 14.76 3.54 0.80
N GLY A 94 15.56 2.95 1.68
CA GLY A 94 16.50 3.67 2.54
C GLY A 94 16.19 3.52 4.03
N PRO A 95 17.09 4.00 4.91
CA PRO A 95 17.02 3.71 6.35
C PRO A 95 15.81 4.33 7.06
N GLN A 96 15.21 5.38 6.51
CA GLN A 96 14.06 6.08 7.08
C GLN A 96 12.71 5.41 6.77
N VAL A 97 12.69 4.46 5.83
CA VAL A 97 11.44 3.87 5.32
C VAL A 97 10.62 3.24 6.44
N LYS A 98 9.30 3.45 6.38
CA LYS A 98 8.32 2.73 7.17
C LYS A 98 7.59 1.70 6.34
N VAL A 99 7.31 0.55 6.93
CA VAL A 99 6.51 -0.51 6.29
C VAL A 99 5.14 -0.60 6.95
N MET A 100 4.10 -0.57 6.13
CA MET A 100 2.70 -0.60 6.52
C MET A 100 1.97 -1.77 5.88
N HIS A 101 0.96 -2.29 6.58
CA HIS A 101 0.13 -3.41 6.16
C HIS A 101 -1.22 -3.34 6.89
N CYS A 102 -2.35 -3.51 6.19
CA CYS A 102 -3.68 -3.36 6.81
C CYS A 102 -4.08 -4.50 7.75
N LEU A 103 -3.43 -5.66 7.59
CA LEU A 103 -3.68 -6.93 8.30
C LEU A 103 -5.02 -7.58 7.92
N PRO A 104 -5.14 -8.92 8.06
CA PRO A 104 -4.11 -9.89 8.46
C PRO A 104 -3.02 -10.05 7.38
N ALA A 105 -1.77 -10.33 7.78
CA ALA A 105 -0.66 -10.58 6.85
C ALA A 105 -0.38 -12.08 6.72
N HIS A 106 -0.12 -12.56 5.50
CA HIS A 106 0.32 -13.90 5.17
C HIS A 106 1.83 -13.88 4.93
N TRP A 107 2.59 -14.36 5.93
CA TRP A 107 4.04 -14.29 5.88
C TRP A 107 4.58 -15.23 4.81
N GLY A 108 5.51 -14.74 4.01
CA GLY A 108 6.06 -15.48 2.87
C GLY A 108 5.26 -15.30 1.58
N GLU A 109 4.15 -14.56 1.60
CA GLU A 109 3.40 -14.13 0.43
C GLU A 109 3.64 -12.66 0.15
N GLU A 110 2.76 -11.74 0.56
CA GLU A 110 2.91 -10.31 0.27
C GLU A 110 4.03 -9.62 1.05
N ILE A 111 4.40 -10.19 2.19
CA ILE A 111 5.42 -9.64 3.09
C ILE A 111 6.20 -10.76 3.76
N THR A 112 7.51 -10.54 3.93
CA THR A 112 8.34 -11.46 4.71
C THR A 112 8.17 -11.25 6.22
N GLU A 113 8.31 -12.32 7.00
CA GLU A 113 8.29 -12.25 8.47
C GLU A 113 9.36 -11.28 9.00
N GLU A 114 10.55 -11.29 8.40
CA GLU A 114 11.66 -10.38 8.77
C GLU A 114 11.24 -8.92 8.66
N VAL A 115 10.59 -8.52 7.56
CA VAL A 115 10.12 -7.15 7.39
C VAL A 115 9.01 -6.82 8.40
N LEU A 116 8.04 -7.71 8.57
CA LEU A 116 6.88 -7.48 9.43
C LEU A 116 7.26 -7.18 10.89
N TYR A 117 8.32 -7.83 11.38
CA TYR A 117 8.85 -7.64 12.73
C TYR A 117 10.10 -6.76 12.81
N SER A 118 10.50 -6.14 11.69
CA SER A 118 11.66 -5.24 11.65
C SER A 118 11.38 -3.89 12.33
N PRO A 119 12.43 -3.12 12.69
CA PRO A 119 12.29 -1.72 13.15
C PRO A 119 11.66 -0.76 12.11
N HIS A 120 11.57 -1.16 10.85
CA HIS A 120 10.90 -0.39 9.79
C HIS A 120 9.38 -0.56 9.86
N SER A 121 8.90 -1.68 10.39
CA SER A 121 7.47 -1.99 10.47
C SER A 121 6.77 -1.10 11.49
N VAL A 122 5.63 -0.55 11.09
CA VAL A 122 4.70 0.20 11.96
C VAL A 122 3.29 -0.40 11.92
N VAL A 123 3.17 -1.69 11.57
CA VAL A 123 1.88 -2.36 11.34
C VAL A 123 0.98 -2.40 12.57
N PHE A 124 1.55 -2.52 13.78
CA PHE A 124 0.77 -2.53 15.01
C PHE A 124 0.35 -1.13 15.45
N ASP A 125 1.21 -0.12 15.29
CA ASP A 125 0.82 1.28 15.50
C ASP A 125 -0.28 1.69 14.50
N GLN A 126 -0.16 1.25 13.24
CA GLN A 126 -1.20 1.40 12.22
C GLN A 126 -2.52 0.75 12.65
N ALA A 127 -2.47 -0.46 13.19
CA ALA A 127 -3.65 -1.18 13.67
C ALA A 127 -4.32 -0.47 14.86
N GLU A 128 -3.54 0.01 15.84
CA GLU A 128 -4.05 0.79 16.97
C GLU A 128 -4.71 2.10 16.50
N ASN A 129 -4.08 2.79 15.55
CA ASN A 129 -4.57 4.06 15.00
C ASN A 129 -5.94 3.96 14.33
N ARG A 130 -6.41 2.75 13.96
CA ARG A 130 -7.78 2.52 13.49
C ARG A 130 -8.82 2.98 14.51
N LEU A 131 -8.61 2.71 15.80
CA LEU A 131 -9.53 3.09 16.87
C LEU A 131 -9.67 4.61 16.95
N HIS A 132 -8.54 5.32 16.90
CA HIS A 132 -8.50 6.77 17.04
C HIS A 132 -9.09 7.47 15.81
N ALA A 133 -8.73 7.03 14.60
CA ALA A 133 -9.29 7.56 13.36
C ALA A 133 -10.81 7.37 13.29
N GLN A 134 -11.32 6.19 13.67
CA GLN A 134 -12.76 5.91 13.66
C GLN A 134 -13.52 6.73 14.70
N LYS A 135 -12.97 6.93 15.91
CA LYS A 135 -13.55 7.84 16.90
C LYS A 135 -13.67 9.28 16.37
N ALA A 136 -12.62 9.78 15.70
CA ALA A 136 -12.65 11.11 15.11
C ALA A 136 -13.74 11.25 14.04
N ILE A 137 -13.93 10.22 13.20
CA ILE A 137 -15.00 10.19 12.20
C ILE A 137 -16.38 10.20 12.88
N MET A 138 -16.59 9.39 13.92
CA MET A 138 -17.87 9.36 14.64
C MET A 138 -18.22 10.72 15.22
N VAL A 139 -17.25 11.40 15.85
CA VAL A 139 -17.46 12.76 16.37
C VAL A 139 -17.80 13.73 15.25
N ALA A 140 -17.08 13.68 14.12
CA ALA A 140 -17.29 14.63 13.02
C ALA A 140 -18.64 14.45 12.28
N VAL A 141 -19.25 13.27 12.33
CA VAL A 141 -20.46 12.95 11.55
C VAL A 141 -21.72 12.86 12.43
N ILE A 142 -21.59 12.48 13.70
CA ILE A 142 -22.73 12.21 14.59
C ILE A 142 -22.95 13.35 15.59
N ALA A 143 -21.91 14.09 15.97
CA ALA A 143 -21.99 15.22 16.91
C ALA A 143 -22.11 16.56 16.16
#